data_AF-A0A2B8A474-F1
#
_entry.id   AF-A0A2B8A474-F1
#
_cell.length_a   1.000
_cell.length_b   1.000
_cell.length_c   1.000
_cell.angle_alpha   90.00
_cell.angle_beta   90.00
_cell.angle_gamma   90.00
#
_symmetry.space_group_name_H-M   'P 1'
#
loop_
_entity.id
_entity.type
_entity.pdbx_description
1 polymer ?
#
loop_
_entity_poly.entity_id
_entity_poly.type
_entity_poly.pdbx_seq_one_letter_code
_entity_poly.pdbx_strand_id
1 'polypeptide(L)'
;IVKPNPHINVSPVNAPGCHENGQINIRINVTASDDHYAYSISKADWPAVSQTNLPAGSYTEAGIPTGTYTVTVTDENSACQTTQMAGVSGPDVFEWNHKTI
;
A
#
# COMPACT_ATOMS: atom_id res chain seq x y z
N ILE A 1 -12.94 -11.52 24.28
CA ILE A 1 -12.75 -10.06 24.08
C ILE A 1 -12.39 -9.87 22.62
N VAL A 2 -13.13 -9.05 21.88
CA VAL A 2 -12.85 -8.77 20.46
C VAL A 2 -11.65 -7.81 20.42
N LYS A 3 -10.59 -8.16 19.69
CA LYS A 3 -9.42 -7.29 19.55
C LYS A 3 -9.79 -6.07 18.68
N PRO A 4 -9.29 -4.86 18.97
CA PRO A 4 -9.49 -3.72 18.07
C PRO A 4 -8.86 -3.99 16.69
N ASN A 5 -9.43 -3.38 15.65
CA ASN A 5 -8.87 -3.42 14.30
C ASN A 5 -7.42 -2.92 14.27
N PRO A 6 -6.57 -3.46 13.38
CA PRO A 6 -5.20 -2.99 13.24
C PRO A 6 -5.17 -1.53 12.78
N HIS A 7 -4.36 -0.70 13.43
CA HIS A 7 -4.16 0.68 13.01
C HIS A 7 -3.03 0.73 11.97
N ILE A 8 -3.33 1.13 10.74
CA ILE A 8 -2.38 1.10 9.62
C ILE A 8 -2.26 2.48 8.98
N ASN A 9 -1.06 2.77 8.45
CA ASN A 9 -0.85 3.88 7.53
C ASN A 9 -0.35 3.33 6.20
N VAL A 10 -1.09 3.60 5.14
CA VAL A 10 -0.71 3.26 3.77
C VAL A 10 -0.28 4.53 3.04
N SER A 11 0.93 4.51 2.49
CA SER A 11 1.50 5.65 1.74
C SER A 11 2.01 5.18 0.38
N PRO A 12 1.31 5.51 -0.72
CA PRO A 12 1.83 5.25 -2.06
C PRO A 12 3.03 6.15 -2.37
N VAL A 13 3.90 5.66 -3.25
CA VAL A 13 5.02 6.39 -3.85
C VAL A 13 4.85 6.31 -5.36
N ASN A 14 4.88 7.47 -6.01
CA ASN A 14 4.70 7.58 -7.46
C ASN A 14 5.85 6.93 -8.23
N ALA A 15 5.56 6.49 -9.45
CA ALA A 15 6.59 6.00 -10.36
C ALA A 15 7.57 7.14 -10.70
N PRO A 16 8.90 6.90 -10.69
CA PRO A 16 9.87 7.95 -11.01
C PRO A 16 9.87 8.37 -12.48
N GLY A 17 9.38 7.50 -13.38
CA GLY A 17 9.34 7.70 -14.83
C GLY A 17 8.12 7.08 -15.49
N CYS A 18 7.84 7.46 -16.75
CA CYS A 18 6.65 7.03 -17.50
C CYS A 18 6.57 5.52 -17.80
N HIS A 19 7.67 4.80 -17.65
CA HIS A 19 7.76 3.34 -17.84
C HIS A 19 8.24 2.62 -16.58
N GLU A 20 8.31 3.34 -15.47
CA GLU A 20 8.71 2.78 -14.20
C GLU A 20 7.49 2.51 -13.34
N ASN A 21 7.67 1.68 -12.32
CA ASN A 21 6.64 1.37 -11.37
C ASN A 21 6.85 2.16 -10.08
N GLY A 22 5.75 2.51 -9.42
CA GLY A 22 5.76 3.06 -8.08
C GLY A 22 5.83 1.96 -7.02
N GLN A 23 5.50 2.35 -5.79
CA GLN A 23 5.56 1.49 -4.63
C GLN A 23 4.41 1.83 -3.67
N ILE A 24 4.10 0.92 -2.76
CA ILE A 24 3.18 1.16 -1.65
C ILE A 24 3.91 0.83 -0.35
N ASN A 25 4.05 1.83 0.51
CA ASN A 25 4.56 1.66 1.86
C ASN A 25 3.40 1.39 2.81
N ILE A 26 3.53 0.37 3.65
CA ILE A 26 2.54 -0.06 4.63
C ILE A 26 3.21 -0.01 6.00
N ARG A 27 2.67 0.81 6.91
CA ARG A 27 3.05 0.80 8.31
C ARG A 27 1.94 0.20 9.13
N ILE A 28 2.23 -0.93 9.78
CA ILE A 28 1.36 -1.52 10.79
C ILE A 28 1.79 -0.93 12.13
N ASN A 29 0.91 -0.15 12.75
CA ASN A 29 1.17 0.46 14.05
C ASN A 29 0.84 -0.55 15.15
N VAL A 30 1.61 -0.50 16.23
CA VAL A 30 1.53 -1.50 17.31
C VAL A 30 0.19 -1.37 18.05
N THR A 31 -0.62 -2.44 18.02
CA THR A 31 -1.72 -2.65 18.98
C THR A 31 -1.39 -3.70 20.04
N ALA A 32 -0.46 -4.63 19.77
CA ALA A 32 0.19 -5.54 20.73
C ALA A 32 1.43 -6.21 20.07
N SER A 33 2.38 -6.69 20.86
CA SER A 33 3.73 -7.09 20.40
C SER A 33 3.89 -8.55 19.95
N ASP A 34 2.89 -9.41 20.16
CA ASP A 34 2.94 -10.87 19.86
C ASP A 34 2.01 -11.29 18.71
N ASP A 35 1.40 -10.33 18.01
CA ASP A 35 0.46 -10.62 16.94
C ASP A 35 1.11 -10.64 15.57
N HIS A 36 0.65 -11.58 14.76
CA HIS A 36 1.01 -11.69 13.35
C HIS A 36 -0.10 -11.11 12.48
N TYR A 37 0.31 -10.50 11.39
CA TYR A 37 -0.54 -9.81 10.45
C TYR A 37 -0.33 -10.37 9.04
N ALA A 38 -1.38 -10.26 8.24
CA ALA A 38 -1.32 -10.42 6.80
C ALA A 38 -1.67 -9.10 6.14
N TYR A 39 -1.13 -8.83 4.96
CA TYR A 39 -1.67 -7.78 4.10
C TYR A 39 -1.86 -8.27 2.68
N SER A 40 -2.82 -7.66 1.99
CA SER A 40 -3.04 -7.85 0.56
C SER A 40 -3.18 -6.51 -0.15
N ILE A 41 -2.69 -6.47 -1.39
CA ILE A 41 -2.80 -5.33 -2.30
C ILE A 41 -3.47 -5.83 -3.57
N SER A 42 -4.57 -5.19 -3.98
CA SER A 42 -5.33 -5.63 -5.16
C SER A 42 -5.89 -4.46 -5.98
N LYS A 43 -6.03 -4.72 -7.29
CA LYS A 43 -6.69 -3.87 -8.28
C LYS A 43 -7.23 -4.81 -9.37
N ALA A 44 -8.38 -4.50 -9.98
CA ALA A 44 -9.12 -5.41 -10.87
C ALA A 44 -8.25 -6.04 -11.99
N ASP A 45 -7.36 -5.25 -12.60
CA ASP A 45 -6.51 -5.67 -13.72
C ASP A 45 -5.05 -5.90 -13.32
N TRP A 46 -4.78 -6.21 -12.04
CA TRP A 46 -3.43 -6.42 -11.55
C TRP A 46 -3.36 -7.64 -10.63
N PRO A 47 -2.34 -8.51 -10.77
CA PRO A 47 -2.17 -9.68 -9.90
C PRO A 47 -2.07 -9.26 -8.44
N ALA A 48 -2.98 -9.75 -7.59
CA ALA A 48 -2.95 -9.39 -6.18
C ALA A 48 -1.66 -9.88 -5.51
N VAL A 49 -1.09 -9.04 -4.65
CA VAL A 49 0.03 -9.38 -3.77
C VAL A 49 -0.53 -9.69 -2.38
N SER A 50 0.02 -10.71 -1.73
CA SER A 50 -0.37 -11.10 -0.38
C SER A 50 0.86 -11.56 0.40
N GLN A 51 0.98 -11.06 1.62
CA GLN A 51 2.00 -11.47 2.59
C GLN A 51 1.30 -11.87 3.90
N THR A 52 1.88 -12.83 4.62
CA THR A 52 1.31 -13.41 5.85
C THR A 52 2.39 -13.56 6.93
N ASN A 53 1.98 -13.85 8.16
CA ASN A 53 2.89 -14.07 9.29
C ASN A 53 3.88 -12.92 9.52
N LEU A 54 3.39 -11.68 9.41
CA LEU A 54 4.19 -10.47 9.54
C LEU A 54 4.08 -9.89 10.95
N PRO A 55 5.18 -9.51 11.62
CA PRO A 55 5.10 -8.73 12.85
C PRO A 55 4.56 -7.31 12.59
N ALA A 56 4.30 -6.54 13.64
CA ALA A 56 4.06 -5.11 13.48
C ALA A 56 5.34 -4.43 12.95
N GLY A 57 5.24 -3.70 11.84
CA GLY A 57 6.44 -3.27 11.10
C GLY A 57 6.15 -2.27 9.99
N SER A 58 7.22 -1.91 9.27
CA SER A 58 7.14 -1.16 8.01
C SER A 58 7.44 -2.13 6.87
N TYR A 59 6.60 -2.09 5.85
CA TYR A 59 6.71 -2.92 4.66
C TYR A 59 6.65 -2.05 3.42
N THR A 60 7.38 -2.44 2.39
CA THR A 60 7.41 -1.76 1.10
C THR A 60 7.17 -2.78 0.02
N GLU A 61 6.08 -2.59 -0.73
CA GLU A 61 5.82 -3.36 -1.93
C GLU A 61 6.15 -2.50 -3.15
N ALA A 62 7.16 -2.92 -3.89
CA ALA A 62 7.66 -2.23 -5.07
C ALA A 62 7.15 -2.87 -6.36
N GLY A 63 7.38 -2.21 -7.50
CA GLY A 63 6.94 -2.74 -8.78
C GLY A 63 5.43 -2.60 -9.00
N ILE A 64 4.79 -1.66 -8.30
CA ILE A 64 3.36 -1.38 -8.38
C ILE A 64 3.12 -0.42 -9.57
N PRO A 65 2.40 -0.84 -10.62
CA PRO A 65 2.05 0.04 -11.73
C PRO A 65 1.16 1.21 -11.29
N THR A 66 0.98 2.19 -12.16
CA THR A 66 0.07 3.31 -11.88
C THR A 66 -1.38 2.84 -11.74
N GLY A 67 -2.08 3.34 -10.73
CA GLY A 67 -3.48 3.04 -10.48
C GLY A 67 -3.87 3.18 -9.02
N THR A 68 -5.14 2.89 -8.75
CA THR A 68 -5.69 2.86 -7.40
C THR A 68 -5.78 1.43 -6.91
N TYR A 69 -5.21 1.19 -5.73
CA TYR A 69 -5.10 -0.13 -5.10
C TYR A 69 -5.87 -0.16 -3.78
N THR A 70 -6.48 -1.30 -3.52
CA THR A 70 -7.08 -1.63 -2.23
C THR A 70 -6.05 -2.39 -1.41
N VAL A 71 -5.64 -1.81 -0.28
CA VAL A 71 -4.72 -2.43 0.68
C VAL A 71 -5.53 -2.88 1.90
N THR A 72 -5.52 -4.17 2.19
CA THR A 72 -6.20 -4.75 3.35
C THR A 72 -5.16 -5.37 4.27
N VAL A 73 -5.21 -5.02 5.56
CA VAL A 73 -4.38 -5.62 6.60
C VAL A 73 -5.27 -6.37 7.57
N THR A 74 -4.94 -7.64 7.82
CA THR A 74 -5.69 -8.57 8.67
C THR A 74 -4.84 -8.95 9.87
N ASP A 75 -5.44 -8.90 11.05
CA ASP A 75 -4.92 -9.54 12.26
C ASP A 75 -5.16 -11.05 12.18
N GLU A 76 -4.10 -11.86 12.11
CA GLU A 76 -4.24 -13.31 11.89
C GLU A 76 -4.80 -14.05 13.11
N ASN A 77 -4.62 -13.51 14.32
CA ASN A 77 -5.11 -14.11 15.56
C ASN A 77 -6.60 -13.82 15.82
N SER A 78 -7.10 -12.69 15.30
CA SER A 78 -8.44 -12.18 15.63
C SER A 78 -9.37 -12.04 14.41
N ALA A 79 -8.85 -12.22 13.19
CA ALA A 79 -9.52 -12.00 11.91
C ALA A 79 -10.08 -10.57 11.70
N CYS A 80 -9.67 -9.59 12.52
CA CYS A 80 -10.04 -8.20 12.35
C CYS A 80 -9.27 -7.57 11.18
N GLN A 81 -9.94 -6.75 10.36
CA GLN A 81 -9.34 -6.19 9.15
C GLN A 81 -9.45 -4.68 9.09
N THR A 82 -8.46 -4.03 8.49
CA THR A 82 -8.49 -2.62 8.11
C THR A 82 -8.14 -2.48 6.65
N THR A 83 -8.94 -1.73 5.91
CA THR A 83 -8.73 -1.49 4.48
C THR A 83 -8.49 -0.01 4.22
N GLN A 84 -7.51 0.30 3.38
CA GLN A 84 -7.20 1.64 2.89
C GLN A 84 -6.96 1.63 1.38
N MET A 85 -7.23 2.76 0.72
CA MET A 85 -6.96 2.93 -0.71
C MET A 85 -5.64 3.68 -0.91
N ALA A 86 -4.86 3.26 -1.89
CA ALA A 86 -3.59 3.89 -2.27
C ALA A 86 -3.58 4.20 -3.77
N GLY A 87 -3.37 5.47 -4.13
CA GLY A 87 -3.21 5.89 -5.52
C GLY A 87 -1.73 6.05 -5.88
N VAL A 88 -1.24 5.23 -6.80
CA VAL A 88 0.10 5.36 -7.39
C VAL A 88 -0.04 6.07 -8.73
N SER A 89 0.54 7.26 -8.87
CA SER A 89 0.56 7.99 -10.15
C SER A 89 1.95 7.95 -10.79
N GLY A 90 2.00 8.27 -12.09
CA GLY A 90 3.25 8.53 -12.79
C GLY A 90 3.78 9.94 -12.50
N PRO A 91 4.93 10.30 -13.10
CA PRO A 91 5.36 11.69 -13.13
C PRO A 91 4.32 12.55 -13.86
N ASP A 92 4.18 13.80 -13.44
CA ASP A 92 3.40 14.78 -14.18
C ASP A 92 3.97 14.88 -15.60
N VAL A 93 3.10 14.86 -16.60
CA VAL A 93 3.53 15.10 -17.99
C VAL A 93 4.19 16.47 -18.02
N PHE A 94 5.42 16.52 -18.54
CA PHE A 94 6.15 17.77 -18.66
C PHE A 94 5.38 18.69 -19.62
N GLU A 95 4.64 19.66 -19.07
CA GLU A 95 4.05 20.75 -19.85
C GLU A 95 5.19 21.67 -20.27
N TRP A 96 5.69 21.44 -21.48
CA TRP A 96 6.65 22.35 -22.10
C TRP A 96 5.91 23.69 -22.31
N ASN A 97 6.22 24.69 -21.49
CA ASN A 97 5.52 25.98 -21.45
C ASN A 97 6.14 26.90 -22.52
N HIS A 98 5.50 27.06 -23.70
CA HIS A 98 5.92 28.05 -24.74
C HIS A 98 5.60 29.43 -24.17
N LYS A 99 6.44 29.92 -23.27
CA LYS A 99 6.60 31.37 -23.15
C LYS A 99 7.26 31.81 -24.45
N THR A 100 6.43 32.17 -25.42
CA THR A 100 6.86 32.95 -26.58
C THR A 100 7.54 34.20 -26.02
N ILE A 101 8.82 34.36 -26.34
CA ILE A 101 9.68 35.48 -25.91
C ILE A 101 9.09 36.80 -26.42
#